data_AF-A0A7C6BJD0-F1
#
_entry.id   AF-A0A7C6BJD0-F1
#
_cell.length_a   1.000
_cell.length_b   1.000
_cell.length_c   1.000
_cell.angle_alpha   90.00
_cell.angle_beta   90.00
_cell.angle_gamma   90.00
#
_symmetry.space_group_name_H-M   'P 1'
#
loop_
_entity.id
_entity.type
_entity.pdbx_description
1 polymer ?
#
loop_
_entity_poly.entity_id
_entity_poly.type
_entity_poly.pdbx_seq_one_letter_code
_entity_poly.pdbx_strand_id
1 'polypeptide(L)'
;MKKLSIILAVVVLAAAIGIGVLVNQKGGITADLNKANKQIAEVQGKLDEATKKAEELQGEVDAAKTELETKQEELIAANNEREAAAGKSADLLKMVDETTTAKNKLSADLTTLQNAKDEADAKVAELEAKLAELEGELTNRDQAKDEAQATLEQLTEEKGTLSEEMQTALNANAELEASLTAEQAKVTELETAKAEAEAALTEALEKSAEMEARITELETEVEAAQAKIAALETRKSDLEKRAAALITEKHAALAELTALKSPAAEEAQEEDAAEETAEPAADAQEETPAVYKFGQGMVTSIGSVAEATEEKAGAAQVNTTVCSLLLDGEGKILSVVWDVQQSKIQFDHEGKPINLPEELLTKLEKGEAYGMVKVSEIGKEWFEQIAAFAEYATGKTVDEVLNIPVYERDANHKQVPDVEELKASVTITVGDYLASLKKAAENAK
;
A
#
# COMPACT_ATOMS: atom_id res chain seq x y z
N MET A 1 12.28 150.98 -145.36
CA MET A 1 11.66 149.68 -145.71
C MET A 1 12.45 148.43 -145.26
N LYS A 2 13.78 148.31 -145.41
CA LYS A 2 14.52 147.05 -145.12
C LYS A 2 14.33 146.40 -143.71
N LYS A 3 13.91 147.13 -142.67
CA LYS A 3 13.74 146.58 -141.31
C LYS A 3 12.53 145.63 -141.13
N LEU A 4 11.49 145.70 -141.97
CA LEU A 4 10.24 144.97 -141.71
C LEU A 4 10.29 143.48 -142.13
N SER A 5 10.95 143.17 -143.24
CA SER A 5 11.00 141.80 -143.79
C SER A 5 11.69 140.79 -142.86
N ILE A 6 12.75 141.23 -142.16
CA ILE A 6 13.49 140.42 -141.19
C ILE A 6 12.58 140.00 -140.01
N ILE A 7 11.72 140.91 -139.54
CA ILE A 7 10.82 140.63 -138.41
C ILE A 7 9.81 139.53 -138.79
N LEU A 8 9.23 139.59 -140.00
CA LEU A 8 8.27 138.58 -140.44
C LEU A 8 8.92 137.19 -140.58
N ALA A 9 10.13 137.13 -141.13
CA ALA A 9 10.90 135.87 -141.22
C ALA A 9 11.21 135.28 -139.83
N VAL A 10 11.59 136.12 -138.86
CA VAL A 10 11.82 135.70 -137.47
C VAL A 10 10.53 135.22 -136.80
N VAL A 11 9.38 135.87 -137.03
CA VAL A 11 8.08 135.44 -136.48
C VAL A 11 7.63 134.10 -137.06
N VAL A 12 7.77 133.89 -138.39
CA VAL A 12 7.44 132.58 -139.01
C VAL A 12 8.38 131.48 -138.52
N LEU A 13 9.67 131.76 -138.37
CA LEU A 13 10.62 130.79 -137.81
C LEU A 13 10.31 130.48 -136.33
N ALA A 14 9.99 131.49 -135.52
CA ALA A 14 9.59 131.32 -134.12
C ALA A 14 8.27 130.54 -133.99
N ALA A 15 7.30 130.74 -134.89
CA ALA A 15 6.07 129.95 -134.94
C ALA A 15 6.35 128.50 -135.34
N ALA A 16 7.21 128.25 -136.33
CA ALA A 16 7.61 126.90 -136.73
C ALA A 16 8.37 126.17 -135.60
N ILE A 17 9.27 126.88 -134.90
CA ILE A 17 9.95 126.37 -133.70
C ILE A 17 8.93 126.07 -132.59
N GLY A 18 8.00 126.99 -132.30
CA GLY A 18 6.97 126.81 -131.27
C GLY A 18 6.03 125.64 -131.56
N ILE A 19 5.61 125.45 -132.81
CA ILE A 19 4.83 124.28 -133.26
C ILE A 19 5.68 123.00 -133.14
N GLY A 20 6.95 123.04 -133.54
CA GLY A 20 7.88 121.91 -133.37
C GLY A 20 8.06 121.51 -131.90
N VAL A 21 8.20 122.48 -131.00
CA VAL A 21 8.26 122.27 -129.54
C VAL A 21 6.95 121.69 -129.01
N LEU A 22 5.78 122.21 -129.43
CA LEU A 22 4.47 121.68 -129.02
C LEU A 22 4.22 120.26 -129.55
N VAL A 23 4.64 119.94 -130.77
CA VAL A 23 4.56 118.58 -131.33
C VAL A 23 5.51 117.63 -130.59
N ASN A 24 6.73 118.07 -130.26
CA ASN A 24 7.69 117.29 -129.49
C ASN A 24 7.20 117.06 -128.04
N GLN A 25 6.65 118.09 -127.38
CA GLN A 25 6.01 117.97 -126.07
C GLN A 25 4.80 117.04 -126.11
N LYS A 26 3.94 117.14 -127.12
CA LYS A 26 2.82 116.22 -127.31
C LYS A 26 3.31 114.79 -127.56
N GLY A 27 4.41 114.61 -128.30
CA GLY A 27 5.05 113.30 -128.48
C GLY A 27 5.56 112.71 -127.16
N GLY A 28 6.27 113.52 -126.36
CA GLY A 28 6.72 113.15 -125.01
C GLY A 28 5.57 112.76 -124.09
N ILE A 29 4.55 113.62 -123.96
CA ILE A 29 3.34 113.34 -123.17
C ILE A 29 2.63 112.08 -123.66
N THR A 30 2.60 111.80 -124.97
CA THR A 30 2.02 110.57 -125.52
C THR A 30 2.87 109.34 -125.17
N ALA A 31 4.20 109.46 -125.18
CA ALA A 31 5.11 108.39 -124.77
C ALA A 31 5.01 108.10 -123.27
N ASP A 32 4.95 109.14 -122.43
CA ASP A 32 4.76 109.02 -120.99
C ASP A 32 3.37 108.48 -120.63
N LEU A 33 2.31 108.84 -121.37
CA LEU A 33 0.98 108.26 -121.22
C LEU A 33 0.97 106.76 -121.58
N ASN A 34 1.61 106.37 -122.69
CA ASN A 34 1.72 104.96 -123.07
C ASN A 34 2.56 104.16 -122.06
N LYS A 35 3.61 104.77 -121.50
CA LYS A 35 4.43 104.20 -120.42
C LYS A 35 3.62 104.05 -119.13
N ALA A 36 2.86 105.06 -118.72
CA ALA A 36 1.98 105.02 -117.58
C ALA A 36 0.88 103.96 -117.74
N ASN A 37 0.24 103.88 -118.91
CA ASN A 37 -0.75 102.83 -119.22
C ASN A 37 -0.13 101.42 -119.16
N LYS A 38 1.11 101.24 -119.64
CA LYS A 38 1.84 99.97 -119.50
C LYS A 38 2.14 99.65 -118.04
N GLN A 39 2.53 100.63 -117.23
CA GLN A 39 2.75 100.46 -115.79
C GLN A 39 1.44 100.16 -115.04
N ILE A 40 0.32 100.76 -115.43
CA ILE A 40 -1.01 100.47 -114.87
C ILE A 40 -1.39 99.02 -115.20
N ALA A 41 -1.23 98.56 -116.45
CA ALA A 41 -1.49 97.17 -116.82
C ALA A 41 -0.57 96.17 -116.09
N GLU A 42 0.71 96.50 -115.90
CA GLU A 42 1.66 95.70 -115.10
C GLU A 42 1.30 95.65 -113.60
N VAL A 43 0.70 96.72 -113.06
CA VAL A 43 0.21 96.76 -111.68
C VAL A 43 -1.12 96.03 -111.53
N GLN A 44 -2.03 96.13 -112.51
CA GLN A 44 -3.29 95.38 -112.53
C GLN A 44 -3.02 93.87 -112.60
N GLY A 45 -2.18 93.40 -113.53
CA GLY A 45 -1.84 91.97 -113.59
C GLY A 45 -1.22 91.42 -112.30
N LYS A 46 -0.41 92.23 -111.59
CA LYS A 46 0.13 91.88 -110.25
C LYS A 46 -0.93 91.91 -109.16
N LEU A 47 -1.93 92.79 -109.25
CA LEU A 47 -3.05 92.84 -108.32
C LEU A 47 -3.98 91.64 -108.50
N ASP A 48 -4.26 91.25 -109.74
CA ASP A 48 -5.05 90.07 -110.08
C ASP A 48 -4.33 88.79 -109.62
N GLU A 49 -3.02 88.67 -109.87
CA GLU A 49 -2.17 87.57 -109.40
C GLU A 49 -2.10 87.51 -107.85
N ALA A 50 -1.98 88.66 -107.19
CA ALA A 50 -2.01 88.74 -105.72
C ALA A 50 -3.39 88.42 -105.13
N THR A 51 -4.47 88.79 -105.81
CA THR A 51 -5.85 88.50 -105.40
C THR A 51 -6.14 87.01 -105.52
N LYS A 52 -5.82 86.40 -106.67
CA LYS A 52 -5.92 84.94 -106.85
C LYS A 52 -5.09 84.18 -105.81
N LYS A 53 -3.88 84.65 -105.49
CA LYS A 53 -3.06 84.04 -104.44
C LYS A 53 -3.66 84.22 -103.04
N ALA A 54 -4.36 85.32 -102.76
CA ALA A 54 -5.07 85.51 -101.50
C ALA A 54 -6.30 84.59 -101.38
N GLU A 55 -7.02 84.35 -102.48
CA GLU A 55 -8.11 83.37 -102.55
C GLU A 55 -7.60 81.93 -102.35
N GLU A 56 -6.48 81.57 -102.99
CA GLU A 56 -5.80 80.28 -102.79
C GLU A 56 -5.37 80.08 -101.33
N LEU A 57 -4.72 81.07 -100.73
CA LEU A 57 -4.31 81.04 -99.31
C LEU A 57 -5.50 81.01 -98.35
N GLN A 58 -6.62 81.69 -98.67
CA GLN A 58 -7.83 81.62 -97.85
C GLN A 58 -8.45 80.21 -97.89
N GLY A 59 -8.48 79.58 -99.07
CA GLY A 59 -8.89 78.18 -99.22
C GLY A 59 -8.00 77.20 -98.44
N GLU A 60 -6.68 77.41 -98.43
CA GLU A 60 -5.74 76.65 -97.60
C GLU A 60 -6.01 76.86 -96.10
N VAL A 61 -6.30 78.09 -95.66
CA VAL A 61 -6.63 78.40 -94.26
C VAL A 61 -7.94 77.76 -93.81
N ASP A 62 -9.00 77.82 -94.62
CA ASP A 62 -10.29 77.22 -94.27
C ASP A 62 -10.25 75.68 -94.29
N ALA A 63 -9.47 75.08 -95.20
CA ALA A 63 -9.18 73.66 -95.19
C ALA A 63 -8.40 73.23 -93.94
N ALA A 64 -7.30 73.93 -93.62
CA ALA A 64 -6.50 73.65 -92.42
C ALA A 64 -7.28 73.86 -91.11
N LYS A 65 -8.19 74.84 -91.06
CA LYS A 65 -9.11 75.04 -89.94
C LYS A 65 -10.09 73.87 -89.79
N THR A 66 -10.65 73.37 -90.89
CA THR A 66 -11.54 72.20 -90.89
C THR A 66 -10.82 70.93 -90.44
N GLU A 67 -9.55 70.74 -90.87
CA GLU A 67 -8.72 69.63 -90.41
C GLU A 67 -8.39 69.77 -88.90
N LEU A 68 -8.05 70.97 -88.43
CA LEU A 68 -7.78 71.24 -87.01
C LEU A 68 -9.01 70.95 -86.13
N GLU A 69 -10.20 71.37 -86.55
CA GLU A 69 -11.46 71.10 -85.84
C GLU A 69 -11.73 69.59 -85.78
N THR A 70 -11.56 68.87 -86.91
CA THR A 70 -11.68 67.41 -86.96
C THR A 70 -10.68 66.72 -86.03
N LYS A 71 -9.41 67.15 -86.04
CA LYS A 71 -8.33 66.61 -85.18
C LYS A 71 -8.55 66.91 -83.71
N GLN A 72 -9.21 68.02 -83.38
CA GLN A 72 -9.59 68.35 -82.01
C GLN A 72 -10.73 67.45 -81.49
N GLU A 73 -11.71 67.10 -82.33
CA GLU A 73 -12.75 66.12 -81.98
C GLU A 73 -12.17 64.71 -81.80
N GLU A 74 -11.29 64.26 -82.71
CA GLU A 74 -10.54 62.99 -82.58
C GLU A 74 -9.75 62.92 -81.26
N LEU A 75 -9.07 64.02 -80.88
CA LEU A 75 -8.30 64.11 -79.63
C LEU A 75 -9.19 64.01 -78.38
N ILE A 76 -10.37 64.62 -78.41
CA ILE A 76 -11.36 64.55 -77.32
C ILE A 76 -11.88 63.11 -77.18
N ALA A 77 -12.23 62.46 -78.29
CA ALA A 77 -12.66 61.05 -78.28
C ALA A 77 -11.58 60.13 -77.71
N ALA A 78 -10.34 60.24 -78.21
CA ALA A 78 -9.20 59.46 -77.72
C ALA A 78 -8.89 59.73 -76.24
N ASN A 79 -9.07 60.95 -75.74
CA ASN A 79 -8.91 61.25 -74.32
C ASN A 79 -9.99 60.57 -73.46
N ASN A 80 -11.24 60.60 -73.89
CA ASN A 80 -12.35 59.96 -73.18
C ASN A 80 -12.16 58.43 -73.12
N GLU A 81 -11.71 57.80 -74.20
CA GLU A 81 -11.34 56.38 -74.21
C GLU A 81 -10.17 56.07 -73.28
N ARG A 82 -9.14 56.93 -73.26
CA ARG A 82 -7.99 56.82 -72.35
C ARG A 82 -8.42 56.91 -70.88
N GLU A 83 -9.32 57.83 -70.53
CA GLU A 83 -9.83 57.97 -69.16
C GLU A 83 -10.71 56.77 -68.75
N ALA A 84 -11.55 56.26 -69.66
CA ALA A 84 -12.31 55.03 -69.43
C ALA A 84 -11.41 53.79 -69.28
N ALA A 85 -10.28 53.74 -69.99
CA ALA A 85 -9.26 52.69 -69.82
C ALA A 85 -8.50 52.83 -68.49
N ALA A 86 -8.17 54.07 -68.08
CA ALA A 86 -7.51 54.35 -66.80
C ALA A 86 -8.38 53.94 -65.60
N GLY A 87 -9.70 54.21 -65.64
CA GLY A 87 -10.65 53.73 -64.63
C GLY A 87 -10.64 52.21 -64.48
N LYS A 88 -10.80 51.49 -65.60
CA LYS A 88 -10.71 50.00 -65.62
C LYS A 88 -9.37 49.49 -65.09
N SER A 89 -8.26 50.21 -65.36
CA SER A 89 -6.95 49.86 -64.85
C SER A 89 -6.82 50.06 -63.33
N ALA A 90 -7.52 51.03 -62.75
CA ALA A 90 -7.57 51.24 -61.30
C ALA A 90 -8.42 50.17 -60.59
N ASP A 91 -9.58 49.80 -61.18
CA ASP A 91 -10.40 48.69 -60.67
C ASP A 91 -9.65 47.35 -60.70
N LEU A 92 -8.90 47.09 -61.79
CA LEU A 92 -8.03 45.92 -61.91
C LEU A 92 -6.90 45.93 -60.87
N LEU A 93 -6.28 47.07 -60.61
CA LEU A 93 -5.24 47.20 -59.57
C LEU A 93 -5.81 46.84 -58.19
N LYS A 94 -6.96 47.40 -57.84
CA LYS A 94 -7.66 47.13 -56.57
C LYS A 94 -8.00 45.64 -56.41
N MET A 95 -8.48 44.98 -57.46
CA MET A 95 -8.73 43.53 -57.44
C MET A 95 -7.45 42.70 -57.28
N VAL A 96 -6.31 43.15 -57.82
CA VAL A 96 -4.99 42.51 -57.62
C VAL A 96 -4.50 42.67 -56.18
N ASP A 97 -4.68 43.84 -55.56
CA ASP A 97 -4.31 44.08 -54.16
C ASP A 97 -5.18 43.25 -53.18
N GLU A 98 -6.49 43.18 -53.43
CA GLU A 98 -7.43 42.32 -52.68
C GLU A 98 -7.07 40.84 -52.84
N THR A 99 -6.78 40.38 -54.05
CA THR A 99 -6.36 39.00 -54.35
C THR A 99 -5.02 38.66 -53.68
N THR A 100 -4.06 39.59 -53.70
CA THR A 100 -2.75 39.42 -53.05
C THR A 100 -2.91 39.33 -51.53
N THR A 101 -3.77 40.16 -50.94
CA THR A 101 -4.09 40.12 -49.52
C THR A 101 -4.74 38.78 -49.13
N ALA A 102 -5.72 38.31 -49.90
CA ALA A 102 -6.38 37.03 -49.68
C ALA A 102 -5.40 35.84 -49.81
N LYS A 103 -4.53 35.85 -50.84
CA LYS A 103 -3.47 34.84 -51.02
C LYS A 103 -2.51 34.79 -49.83
N ASN A 104 -2.07 35.95 -49.34
CA ASN A 104 -1.15 36.02 -48.20
C ASN A 104 -1.80 35.49 -46.92
N LYS A 105 -3.08 35.78 -46.68
CA LYS A 105 -3.83 35.18 -45.56
C LYS A 105 -3.93 33.66 -45.71
N LEU A 106 -4.34 33.16 -46.88
CA LEU A 106 -4.46 31.72 -47.15
C LEU A 106 -3.13 30.98 -46.92
N SER A 107 -1.99 31.60 -47.27
CA SER A 107 -0.67 31.04 -47.00
C SER A 107 -0.34 30.95 -45.51
N ALA A 108 -0.77 31.92 -44.69
CA ALA A 108 -0.60 31.88 -43.25
C ALA A 108 -1.54 30.87 -42.56
N ASP A 109 -2.79 30.81 -43.03
CA ASP A 109 -3.78 29.81 -42.59
C ASP A 109 -3.26 28.39 -42.88
N LEU A 110 -2.65 28.16 -44.05
CA LEU A 110 -2.04 26.88 -44.43
C LEU A 110 -0.89 26.48 -43.51
N THR A 111 0.04 27.40 -43.20
CA THR A 111 1.13 27.13 -42.25
C THR A 111 0.60 26.83 -40.84
N THR A 112 -0.46 27.52 -40.41
CA THR A 112 -1.10 27.27 -39.11
C THR A 112 -1.74 25.88 -39.07
N LEU A 113 -2.42 25.47 -40.15
CA LEU A 113 -3.03 24.14 -40.28
C LEU A 113 -1.97 23.02 -40.32
N GLN A 114 -0.85 23.24 -41.01
CA GLN A 114 0.27 22.31 -41.06
C GLN A 114 0.86 22.07 -39.66
N ASN A 115 1.18 23.15 -38.93
CA ASN A 115 1.70 23.04 -37.57
C ASN A 115 0.73 22.30 -36.63
N ALA A 116 -0.57 22.59 -36.73
CA ALA A 116 -1.61 21.92 -35.93
C ALA A 116 -1.78 20.43 -36.29
N LYS A 117 -1.57 20.06 -37.56
CA LYS A 117 -1.53 18.66 -38.01
C LYS A 117 -0.32 17.94 -37.43
N ASP A 118 0.86 18.56 -37.48
CA ASP A 118 2.10 17.94 -37.01
C ASP A 118 2.13 17.81 -35.47
N GLU A 119 1.46 18.71 -34.73
CA GLU A 119 1.16 18.57 -33.30
C GLU A 119 0.18 17.41 -33.02
N ALA A 120 -0.84 17.22 -33.87
CA ALA A 120 -1.79 16.13 -33.73
C ALA A 120 -1.16 14.76 -34.01
N ASP A 121 -0.35 14.63 -35.06
CA ASP A 121 0.41 13.41 -35.37
C ASP A 121 1.35 13.03 -34.21
N ALA A 122 2.03 14.00 -33.59
CA ALA A 122 2.89 13.77 -32.43
C ALA A 122 2.10 13.23 -31.22
N LYS A 123 0.90 13.75 -30.97
CA LYS A 123 0.00 13.27 -29.92
C LYS A 123 -0.57 11.88 -30.20
N VAL A 124 -0.80 11.53 -31.47
CA VAL A 124 -1.18 10.16 -31.84
C VAL A 124 -0.04 9.19 -31.52
N ALA A 125 1.20 9.51 -31.90
CA ALA A 125 2.37 8.68 -31.59
C ALA A 125 2.62 8.52 -30.07
N GLU A 126 2.37 9.56 -29.27
CA GLU A 126 2.44 9.49 -27.80
C GLU A 126 1.38 8.53 -27.23
N LEU A 127 0.15 8.56 -27.75
CA LEU A 127 -0.94 7.68 -27.32
C LEU A 127 -0.74 6.24 -27.78
N GLU A 128 -0.19 6.01 -28.98
CA GLU A 128 0.19 4.68 -29.47
C GLU A 128 1.29 4.04 -28.61
N ALA A 129 2.29 4.82 -28.19
CA ALA A 129 3.33 4.36 -27.28
C ALA A 129 2.77 3.95 -25.90
N LYS A 130 1.92 4.81 -25.30
CA LYS A 130 1.25 4.53 -24.01
C LYS A 130 0.29 3.35 -24.07
N LEU A 131 -0.34 3.10 -25.22
CA LEU A 131 -1.18 1.93 -25.43
C LEU A 131 -0.34 0.64 -25.43
N ALA A 132 0.79 0.63 -26.14
CA ALA A 132 1.70 -0.53 -26.17
C ALA A 132 2.35 -0.81 -24.80
N GLU A 133 2.62 0.24 -24.01
CA GLU A 133 3.07 0.14 -22.61
C GLU A 133 2.03 -0.56 -21.73
N LEU A 134 0.77 -0.11 -21.78
CA LEU A 134 -0.36 -0.72 -21.05
C LEU A 134 -0.66 -2.16 -21.48
N GLU A 135 -0.51 -2.50 -22.77
CA GLU A 135 -0.62 -3.89 -23.26
C GLU A 135 0.49 -4.79 -22.68
N GLY A 136 1.70 -4.23 -22.49
CA GLY A 136 2.80 -4.89 -21.78
C GLY A 136 2.51 -5.11 -20.29
N GLU A 137 2.02 -4.08 -19.58
CA GLU A 137 1.61 -4.19 -18.17
C GLU A 137 0.51 -5.25 -17.96
N LEU A 138 -0.52 -5.26 -18.82
CA LEU A 138 -1.59 -6.25 -18.80
C LEU A 138 -1.05 -7.67 -18.95
N THR A 139 -0.11 -7.88 -19.89
CA THR A 139 0.54 -9.17 -20.11
C THR A 139 1.32 -9.64 -18.88
N ASN A 140 2.12 -8.75 -18.27
CA ASN A 140 2.89 -9.04 -17.06
C ASN A 140 1.98 -9.36 -15.87
N ARG A 141 0.88 -8.61 -15.69
CA ARG A 141 -0.09 -8.82 -14.62
C ARG A 141 -0.83 -10.16 -14.78
N ASP A 142 -1.18 -10.53 -16.00
CA ASP A 142 -1.88 -11.79 -16.25
C ASP A 142 -0.96 -13.01 -16.06
N GLN A 143 0.33 -12.90 -16.39
CA GLN A 143 1.34 -13.89 -15.97
C GLN A 143 1.45 -14.00 -14.44
N ALA A 144 1.60 -12.87 -13.74
CA ALA A 144 1.72 -12.84 -12.27
C ALA A 144 0.46 -13.41 -11.57
N LYS A 145 -0.72 -13.25 -12.18
CA LYS A 145 -1.98 -13.87 -11.73
C LYS A 145 -1.93 -15.40 -11.85
N ASP A 146 -1.41 -15.93 -12.96
CA ASP A 146 -1.35 -17.37 -13.20
C ASP A 146 -0.30 -18.03 -12.29
N GLU A 147 0.83 -17.37 -12.03
CA GLU A 147 1.84 -17.76 -11.02
C GLU A 147 1.25 -17.77 -9.59
N ALA A 148 0.47 -16.75 -9.23
CA ALA A 148 -0.24 -16.68 -7.96
C ALA A 148 -1.32 -17.78 -7.84
N GLN A 149 -2.00 -18.14 -8.93
CA GLN A 149 -2.98 -19.24 -8.93
C GLN A 149 -2.29 -20.60 -8.71
N ALA A 150 -1.18 -20.88 -9.40
CA ALA A 150 -0.41 -22.10 -9.19
C ALA A 150 0.11 -22.23 -7.74
N THR A 151 0.52 -21.11 -7.14
CA THR A 151 0.93 -21.05 -5.73
C THR A 151 -0.24 -21.34 -4.78
N LEU A 152 -1.44 -20.84 -5.09
CA LEU A 152 -2.66 -21.11 -4.31
C LEU A 152 -3.11 -22.58 -4.40
N GLU A 153 -2.95 -23.20 -5.57
CA GLU A 153 -3.24 -24.62 -5.80
C GLU A 153 -2.27 -25.49 -4.97
N GLN A 154 -0.96 -25.23 -5.03
CA GLN A 154 0.04 -25.91 -4.18
C GLN A 154 -0.26 -25.78 -2.68
N LEU A 155 -0.50 -24.56 -2.18
CA LEU A 155 -0.83 -24.32 -0.76
C LEU A 155 -2.14 -25.00 -0.32
N THR A 156 -3.04 -25.28 -1.27
CA THR A 156 -4.29 -26.02 -1.00
C THR A 156 -4.01 -27.53 -0.85
N GLU A 157 -3.11 -28.09 -1.66
CA GLU A 157 -2.67 -29.48 -1.53
C GLU A 157 -1.86 -29.70 -0.24
N GLU A 158 -0.87 -28.85 0.05
CA GLU A 158 -0.06 -28.91 1.29
C GLU A 158 -0.93 -28.84 2.55
N LYS A 159 -1.93 -27.94 2.56
CA LYS A 159 -2.91 -27.84 3.64
C LYS A 159 -3.77 -29.10 3.78
N GLY A 160 -4.10 -29.76 2.67
CA GLY A 160 -4.78 -31.06 2.66
C GLY A 160 -3.93 -32.12 3.36
N THR A 161 -2.70 -32.31 2.92
CA THR A 161 -1.74 -33.27 3.50
C THR A 161 -1.53 -33.03 4.99
N LEU A 162 -1.26 -31.78 5.40
CA LEU A 162 -1.04 -31.44 6.81
C LEU A 162 -2.28 -31.72 7.68
N SER A 163 -3.50 -31.61 7.12
CA SER A 163 -4.73 -31.97 7.84
C SER A 163 -4.89 -33.47 8.03
N GLU A 164 -4.44 -34.30 7.08
CA GLU A 164 -4.44 -35.77 7.19
C GLU A 164 -3.36 -36.25 8.18
N GLU A 165 -2.17 -35.65 8.15
CA GLU A 165 -1.10 -35.89 9.12
C GLU A 165 -1.54 -35.52 10.55
N MET A 166 -2.15 -34.35 10.75
CA MET A 166 -2.66 -33.92 12.05
C MET A 166 -3.76 -34.85 12.58
N GLN A 167 -4.68 -35.30 11.73
CA GLN A 167 -5.72 -36.27 12.14
C GLN A 167 -5.11 -37.63 12.50
N THR A 168 -4.06 -38.06 11.80
CA THR A 168 -3.32 -39.29 12.10
C THR A 168 -2.60 -39.18 13.45
N ALA A 169 -1.95 -38.05 13.72
CA ALA A 169 -1.29 -37.79 15.00
C ALA A 169 -2.28 -37.72 16.19
N LEU A 170 -3.46 -37.11 15.99
CA LEU A 170 -4.53 -37.09 17.01
C LEU A 170 -5.04 -38.50 17.34
N ASN A 171 -5.24 -39.35 16.33
CA ASN A 171 -5.66 -40.73 16.53
C ASN A 171 -4.59 -41.53 17.32
N ALA A 172 -3.31 -41.41 16.93
CA ALA A 172 -2.20 -42.07 17.62
C ALA A 172 -2.04 -41.60 19.07
N ASN A 173 -2.28 -40.32 19.36
CA ASN A 173 -2.26 -39.81 20.74
C ASN A 173 -3.40 -40.39 21.59
N ALA A 174 -4.61 -40.52 21.04
CA ALA A 174 -5.73 -41.17 21.73
C ALA A 174 -5.46 -42.66 22.02
N GLU A 175 -4.79 -43.38 21.11
CA GLU A 175 -4.33 -44.76 21.36
C GLU A 175 -3.28 -44.84 22.48
N LEU A 176 -2.36 -43.87 22.55
CA LEU A 176 -1.36 -43.77 23.62
C LEU A 176 -2.01 -43.44 24.98
N GLU A 177 -2.98 -42.53 25.04
CA GLU A 177 -3.73 -42.21 26.27
C GLU A 177 -4.53 -43.41 26.79
N ALA A 178 -5.17 -44.17 25.89
CA ALA A 178 -5.86 -45.41 26.24
C ALA A 178 -4.88 -46.49 26.77
N SER A 179 -3.71 -46.63 26.15
CA SER A 179 -2.66 -47.56 26.58
C SER A 179 -2.07 -47.17 27.94
N LEU A 180 -1.82 -45.87 28.17
CA LEU A 180 -1.34 -45.34 29.46
C LEU A 180 -2.35 -45.61 30.58
N THR A 181 -3.64 -45.37 30.32
CA THR A 181 -4.73 -45.64 31.28
C THR A 181 -4.81 -47.14 31.62
N ALA A 182 -4.64 -48.01 30.62
CA ALA A 182 -4.62 -49.46 30.82
C ALA A 182 -3.41 -49.94 31.64
N GLU A 183 -2.24 -49.33 31.46
CA GLU A 183 -1.04 -49.69 32.24
C GLU A 183 -1.13 -49.16 33.68
N GLN A 184 -1.68 -47.96 33.89
CA GLN A 184 -1.95 -47.41 35.22
C GLN A 184 -2.91 -48.33 36.02
N ALA A 185 -3.95 -48.87 35.39
CA ALA A 185 -4.85 -49.82 36.04
C ALA A 185 -4.13 -51.10 36.50
N LYS A 186 -3.19 -51.65 35.70
CA LYS A 186 -2.36 -52.79 36.12
C LYS A 186 -1.42 -52.46 37.27
N VAL A 187 -0.88 -51.23 37.32
CA VAL A 187 -0.04 -50.80 38.46
C VAL A 187 -0.86 -50.84 39.74
N THR A 188 -2.09 -50.30 39.74
CA THR A 188 -3.00 -50.36 40.91
C THR A 188 -3.38 -51.81 41.30
N GLU A 189 -3.59 -52.70 40.33
CA GLU A 189 -3.82 -54.13 40.56
C GLU A 189 -2.60 -54.80 41.22
N LEU A 190 -1.39 -54.51 40.73
CA LEU A 190 -0.12 -55.03 41.28
C LEU A 190 0.20 -54.46 42.67
N GLU A 191 -0.11 -53.20 42.94
CA GLU A 191 0.01 -52.58 44.27
C GLU A 191 -0.95 -53.21 45.28
N THR A 192 -2.18 -53.53 44.85
CA THR A 192 -3.17 -54.25 45.66
C THR A 192 -2.68 -55.67 45.97
N ALA A 193 -2.28 -56.44 44.95
CA ALA A 193 -1.76 -57.80 45.12
C ALA A 193 -0.46 -57.86 45.96
N LYS A 194 0.38 -56.80 45.89
CA LYS A 194 1.55 -56.63 46.77
C LYS A 194 1.12 -56.47 48.23
N ALA A 195 0.14 -55.61 48.51
CA ALA A 195 -0.35 -55.40 49.87
C ALA A 195 -0.99 -56.67 50.47
N GLU A 196 -1.76 -57.44 49.66
CA GLU A 196 -2.28 -58.75 50.06
C GLU A 196 -1.16 -59.75 50.39
N ALA A 197 -0.09 -59.78 49.58
CA ALA A 197 1.06 -60.64 49.82
C ALA A 197 1.86 -60.25 51.07
N GLU A 198 2.00 -58.94 51.35
CA GLU A 198 2.66 -58.43 52.57
C GLU A 198 1.83 -58.74 53.83
N ALA A 199 0.51 -58.65 53.75
CA ALA A 199 -0.40 -59.08 54.82
C ALA A 199 -0.33 -60.61 55.07
N ALA A 200 -0.40 -61.43 54.03
CA ALA A 200 -0.30 -62.89 54.13
C ALA A 200 1.08 -63.36 54.65
N LEU A 201 2.16 -62.64 54.30
CA LEU A 201 3.49 -62.87 54.87
C LEU A 201 3.52 -62.57 56.38
N THR A 202 2.81 -61.54 56.83
CA THR A 202 2.71 -61.16 58.24
C THR A 202 1.97 -62.23 59.04
N GLU A 203 0.80 -62.68 58.57
CA GLU A 203 0.02 -63.78 59.17
C GLU A 203 0.84 -65.10 59.23
N ALA A 204 1.68 -65.36 58.22
CA ALA A 204 2.56 -66.53 58.20
C ALA A 204 3.70 -66.44 59.24
N LEU A 205 4.25 -65.24 59.47
CA LEU A 205 5.27 -65.01 60.50
C LEU A 205 4.69 -65.12 61.91
N GLU A 206 3.48 -64.60 62.15
CA GLU A 206 2.76 -64.75 63.43
C GLU A 206 2.52 -66.22 63.76
N LYS A 207 2.03 -67.02 62.79
CA LYS A 207 1.87 -68.47 62.96
C LYS A 207 3.19 -69.21 63.17
N SER A 208 4.29 -68.74 62.58
CA SER A 208 5.62 -69.30 62.84
C SER A 208 6.03 -69.09 64.29
N ALA A 209 5.80 -67.89 64.83
CA ALA A 209 6.09 -67.56 66.24
C ALA A 209 5.18 -68.35 67.21
N GLU A 210 3.90 -68.54 66.89
CA GLU A 210 2.98 -69.39 67.66
C GLU A 210 3.46 -70.86 67.68
N MET A 211 3.91 -71.39 66.53
CA MET A 211 4.47 -72.74 66.46
C MET A 211 5.79 -72.88 67.23
N GLU A 212 6.69 -71.88 67.18
CA GLU A 212 7.92 -71.86 67.98
C GLU A 212 7.62 -71.84 69.48
N ALA A 213 6.69 -71.00 69.93
CA ALA A 213 6.26 -70.98 71.33
C ALA A 213 5.66 -72.33 71.77
N ARG A 214 4.84 -72.96 70.92
CA ARG A 214 4.26 -74.29 71.20
C ARG A 214 5.32 -75.40 71.21
N ILE A 215 6.39 -75.28 70.42
CA ILE A 215 7.54 -76.20 70.49
C ILE A 215 8.23 -76.09 71.85
N THR A 216 8.54 -74.87 72.32
CA THR A 216 9.17 -74.67 73.65
C THR A 216 8.28 -75.13 74.80
N GLU A 217 6.95 -74.96 74.70
CA GLU A 217 5.99 -75.51 75.67
C GLU A 217 6.07 -77.05 75.70
N LEU A 218 6.03 -77.71 74.54
CA LEU A 218 6.12 -79.17 74.41
C LEU A 218 7.48 -79.72 74.85
N GLU A 219 8.58 -79.01 74.61
CA GLU A 219 9.91 -79.34 75.14
C GLU A 219 9.90 -79.31 76.67
N THR A 220 9.27 -78.29 77.27
CA THR A 220 9.11 -78.17 78.73
C THR A 220 8.23 -79.29 79.31
N GLU A 221 7.12 -79.65 78.64
CA GLU A 221 6.31 -80.81 79.02
C GLU A 221 7.11 -82.13 78.96
N VAL A 222 7.96 -82.28 77.94
CA VAL A 222 8.83 -83.46 77.77
C VAL A 222 9.90 -83.54 78.86
N GLU A 223 10.56 -82.43 79.23
CA GLU A 223 11.48 -82.41 80.37
C GLU A 223 10.78 -82.76 81.69
N ALA A 224 9.58 -82.18 81.94
CA ALA A 224 8.79 -82.50 83.12
C ALA A 224 8.32 -83.97 83.15
N ALA A 225 8.03 -84.56 81.99
CA ALA A 225 7.71 -85.98 81.87
C ALA A 225 8.94 -86.88 82.12
N GLN A 226 10.12 -86.51 81.60
CA GLN A 226 11.39 -87.21 81.88
C GLN A 226 11.75 -87.15 83.38
N ALA A 227 11.57 -85.99 84.03
CA ALA A 227 11.78 -85.83 85.47
C ALA A 227 10.82 -86.72 86.29
N LYS A 228 9.54 -86.81 85.89
CA LYS A 228 8.57 -87.73 86.50
C LYS A 228 8.95 -89.20 86.29
N ILE A 229 9.47 -89.57 85.11
CA ILE A 229 9.99 -90.92 84.85
C ILE A 229 11.17 -91.24 85.78
N ALA A 230 12.18 -90.36 85.86
CA ALA A 230 13.34 -90.56 86.74
C ALA A 230 12.96 -90.64 88.24
N ALA A 231 11.96 -89.85 88.67
CA ALA A 231 11.40 -89.93 90.02
C ALA A 231 10.66 -91.25 90.27
N LEU A 232 9.91 -91.75 89.28
CA LEU A 232 9.23 -93.04 89.34
C LEU A 232 10.21 -94.22 89.29
N GLU A 233 11.30 -94.14 88.53
CA GLU A 233 12.38 -95.13 88.53
C GLU A 233 13.14 -95.14 89.87
N THR A 234 13.39 -93.96 90.45
CA THR A 234 13.96 -93.84 91.80
C THR A 234 13.02 -94.44 92.84
N ARG A 235 11.73 -94.07 92.83
CA ARG A 235 10.72 -94.60 93.75
C ARG A 235 10.46 -96.10 93.53
N LYS A 236 10.58 -96.61 92.30
CA LYS A 236 10.60 -98.04 91.99
C LYS A 236 11.82 -98.71 92.59
N SER A 237 13.02 -98.17 92.40
CA SER A 237 14.25 -98.69 93.00
C SER A 237 14.19 -98.70 94.53
N ASP A 238 13.62 -97.66 95.14
CA ASP A 238 13.40 -97.59 96.59
C ASP A 238 12.27 -98.51 97.07
N LEU A 239 11.24 -98.76 96.25
CA LEU A 239 10.24 -99.80 96.52
C LEU A 239 10.79 -101.22 96.30
N GLU A 240 11.77 -101.42 95.42
CA GLU A 240 12.49 -102.68 95.25
C GLU A 240 13.46 -102.91 96.40
N LYS A 241 14.21 -101.88 96.84
CA LYS A 241 14.99 -101.87 98.09
C LYS A 241 14.09 -102.09 99.30
N ARG A 242 12.92 -101.44 99.36
CA ARG A 242 11.95 -101.59 100.47
C ARG A 242 11.19 -102.92 100.39
N ALA A 243 11.04 -103.54 99.23
CA ALA A 243 10.53 -104.89 99.08
C ALA A 243 11.61 -105.93 99.46
N ALA A 244 12.87 -105.72 99.09
CA ALA A 244 14.00 -106.53 99.54
C ALA A 244 14.23 -106.37 101.06
N ALA A 245 14.05 -105.15 101.59
CA ALA A 245 14.03 -104.87 103.01
C ALA A 245 12.82 -105.53 103.67
N LEU A 246 11.58 -105.39 103.16
CA LEU A 246 10.38 -106.09 103.64
C LEU A 246 10.39 -107.60 103.37
N ILE A 247 11.31 -108.14 102.57
CA ILE A 247 11.60 -109.57 102.47
C ILE A 247 12.64 -109.96 103.52
N THR A 248 13.67 -109.14 103.75
CA THR A 248 14.64 -109.28 104.84
C THR A 248 14.00 -109.08 106.21
N GLU A 249 12.94 -108.27 106.29
CA GLU A 249 12.10 -107.90 107.43
C GLU A 249 10.78 -108.68 107.40
N LYS A 250 10.50 -109.49 106.37
CA LYS A 250 9.56 -110.64 106.47
C LYS A 250 10.29 -111.94 106.79
N HIS A 251 11.61 -112.01 106.60
CA HIS A 251 12.46 -113.03 107.23
C HIS A 251 12.75 -112.63 108.68
N ALA A 252 13.21 -111.40 108.92
CA ALA A 252 13.44 -110.87 110.26
C ALA A 252 12.13 -110.65 111.01
N ALA A 253 11.00 -110.27 110.40
CA ALA A 253 9.66 -110.41 110.98
C ALA A 253 8.94 -111.73 110.63
N LEU A 254 9.65 -112.78 110.18
CA LEU A 254 9.31 -114.15 110.58
C LEU A 254 9.98 -114.49 111.92
N ALA A 255 11.07 -113.79 112.29
CA ALA A 255 11.70 -113.81 113.62
C ALA A 255 11.19 -112.70 114.58
N GLU A 256 10.44 -111.71 114.08
CA GLU A 256 9.93 -110.53 114.80
C GLU A 256 8.44 -110.22 114.52
N LEU A 257 7.71 -111.02 113.73
CA LEU A 257 6.28 -111.23 114.01
C LEU A 257 6.10 -112.19 115.20
N THR A 258 7.21 -112.81 115.64
CA THR A 258 7.44 -113.23 117.03
C THR A 258 7.78 -112.06 117.99
N ALA A 259 7.86 -110.79 117.55
CA ALA A 259 8.38 -109.64 118.35
C ALA A 259 7.84 -108.19 118.03
N LEU A 260 6.61 -108.00 117.54
CA LEU A 260 5.77 -106.77 117.66
C LEU A 260 6.16 -105.40 116.98
N LYS A 261 5.50 -105.09 115.83
CA LYS A 261 4.67 -103.88 115.50
C LYS A 261 5.15 -102.37 115.62
N SER A 262 5.01 -101.62 114.50
CA SER A 262 4.31 -100.30 114.28
C SER A 262 5.06 -98.91 114.06
N PRO A 263 4.47 -97.88 113.33
CA PRO A 263 5.18 -96.98 112.35
C PRO A 263 4.77 -95.45 112.20
N ALA A 264 5.12 -94.74 111.06
CA ALA A 264 4.82 -93.32 110.58
C ALA A 264 5.28 -93.06 109.07
N ALA A 265 5.13 -91.96 108.26
CA ALA A 265 4.25 -90.74 108.05
C ALA A 265 4.58 -89.95 106.68
N GLU A 266 3.83 -88.89 106.24
CA GLU A 266 3.71 -88.25 104.85
C GLU A 266 3.38 -86.67 104.84
N GLU A 267 3.28 -85.71 103.84
CA GLU A 267 3.73 -85.29 102.43
C GLU A 267 3.37 -83.73 102.14
N ALA A 268 3.57 -83.00 100.96
CA ALA A 268 3.32 -81.49 100.74
C ALA A 268 3.15 -80.87 99.26
N GLN A 269 2.83 -79.53 99.03
CA GLN A 269 2.26 -78.84 97.75
C GLN A 269 2.44 -77.25 97.45
N GLU A 270 2.29 -76.77 96.16
CA GLU A 270 1.79 -75.47 95.42
C GLU A 270 2.37 -73.98 95.55
N GLU A 271 2.17 -72.79 94.82
CA GLU A 271 1.42 -72.05 93.65
C GLU A 271 2.03 -70.57 93.36
N ASP A 272 1.78 -69.50 92.49
CA ASP A 272 1.06 -69.04 91.17
C ASP A 272 1.34 -67.49 90.69
N ALA A 273 0.88 -66.97 89.47
CA ALA A 273 0.61 -65.54 88.88
C ALA A 273 1.70 -64.53 88.24
N ALA A 274 1.55 -63.38 87.43
CA ALA A 274 0.60 -62.61 86.46
C ALA A 274 1.21 -61.30 85.69
N GLU A 275 0.53 -60.51 84.75
CA GLU A 275 1.03 -59.34 83.81
C GLU A 275 0.05 -58.06 83.56
N GLU A 276 -0.07 -57.03 82.60
CA GLU A 276 0.23 -56.62 81.13
C GLU A 276 -0.13 -55.10 80.59
N THR A 277 0.25 -54.66 79.31
CA THR A 277 -0.24 -53.62 78.22
C THR A 277 -0.19 -51.99 78.12
N ALA A 278 -0.41 -51.34 76.89
CA ALA A 278 -0.49 -49.85 76.44
C ALA A 278 -1.06 -49.59 74.95
N GLU A 279 -1.28 -48.47 74.15
CA GLU A 279 -1.25 -46.92 74.06
C GLU A 279 -2.47 -46.26 73.21
N PRO A 280 -2.55 -45.35 72.12
CA PRO A 280 -1.76 -44.33 71.26
C PRO A 280 -2.45 -42.92 70.83
N ALA A 281 -2.20 -42.20 69.65
CA ALA A 281 -2.66 -40.77 69.27
C ALA A 281 -2.81 -40.21 67.75
N ALA A 282 -3.44 -38.99 67.52
CA ALA A 282 -3.35 -37.85 66.47
C ALA A 282 -3.86 -37.82 64.94
N ASP A 283 -4.07 -36.62 64.28
CA ASP A 283 -4.73 -36.34 62.92
C ASP A 283 -4.42 -34.95 62.16
N ALA A 284 -4.79 -34.71 60.84
CA ALA A 284 -4.57 -33.47 59.97
C ALA A 284 -5.48 -33.25 58.67
N GLN A 285 -5.34 -32.16 57.85
CA GLN A 285 -6.31 -31.65 56.80
C GLN A 285 -5.72 -31.04 55.45
N GLU A 286 -6.53 -30.74 54.39
CA GLU A 286 -6.18 -30.52 52.94
C GLU A 286 -6.85 -29.28 52.19
N GLU A 287 -6.44 -28.90 50.96
CA GLU A 287 -6.90 -27.74 50.10
C GLU A 287 -7.20 -28.08 48.58
N THR A 288 -7.73 -27.13 47.77
CA THR A 288 -8.23 -27.33 46.38
C THR A 288 -7.74 -26.32 45.29
N PRO A 289 -7.81 -26.64 43.97
CA PRO A 289 -7.19 -25.84 42.88
C PRO A 289 -8.11 -24.82 42.16
N ALA A 290 -7.50 -23.87 41.43
CA ALA A 290 -8.16 -22.78 40.69
C ALA A 290 -8.16 -22.96 39.16
N VAL A 291 -9.05 -22.22 38.46
CA VAL A 291 -9.25 -22.28 36.99
C VAL A 291 -9.00 -20.91 36.35
N TYR A 292 -8.36 -20.91 35.18
CA TYR A 292 -8.04 -19.72 34.37
C TYR A 292 -8.48 -19.94 32.92
N LYS A 293 -8.61 -18.86 32.14
CA LYS A 293 -8.85 -18.92 30.69
C LYS A 293 -7.84 -18.09 29.90
N PHE A 294 -7.42 -18.58 28.75
CA PHE A 294 -6.47 -17.87 27.87
C PHE A 294 -7.03 -17.68 26.46
N GLY A 295 -6.78 -16.52 25.87
CA GLY A 295 -7.22 -16.20 24.51
C GLY A 295 -6.28 -15.23 23.79
N GLN A 296 -6.32 -15.27 22.45
CA GLN A 296 -5.55 -14.38 21.59
C GLN A 296 -6.44 -13.75 20.51
N GLY A 297 -6.15 -12.49 20.17
CA GLY A 297 -6.90 -11.73 19.17
C GLY A 297 -5.98 -10.87 18.31
N MET A 298 -6.30 -10.75 17.02
CA MET A 298 -5.47 -10.02 16.06
C MET A 298 -6.31 -9.09 15.18
N VAL A 299 -5.83 -7.89 14.95
CA VAL A 299 -6.44 -6.87 14.08
C VAL A 299 -5.38 -6.32 13.14
N THR A 300 -5.66 -6.36 11.84
CA THR A 300 -4.80 -5.78 10.80
C THR A 300 -5.49 -4.58 10.18
N SER A 301 -4.80 -3.43 10.16
CA SER A 301 -5.32 -2.14 9.70
C SER A 301 -4.34 -1.45 8.73
N ILE A 302 -4.87 -0.65 7.80
CA ILE A 302 -4.05 0.20 6.92
C ILE A 302 -3.65 1.44 7.72
N GLY A 303 -2.36 1.58 8.02
CA GLY A 303 -1.84 2.67 8.85
C GLY A 303 -1.61 3.97 8.09
N SER A 304 -1.10 3.89 6.85
CA SER A 304 -0.97 5.03 5.94
C SER A 304 -0.70 4.56 4.50
N VAL A 305 -1.08 5.38 3.53
CA VAL A 305 -0.74 5.22 2.11
C VAL A 305 -0.28 6.54 1.52
N ALA A 306 0.63 6.48 0.55
CA ALA A 306 1.07 7.60 -0.26
C ALA A 306 1.41 7.10 -1.67
N GLU A 307 0.94 7.80 -2.70
CA GLU A 307 1.21 7.49 -4.10
C GLU A 307 2.68 7.80 -4.45
N ALA A 308 3.22 7.08 -5.44
CA ALA A 308 4.54 7.34 -5.99
C ALA A 308 4.47 8.43 -7.07
N THR A 309 5.55 9.19 -7.20
CA THR A 309 5.76 10.19 -8.26
C THR A 309 7.21 10.10 -8.76
N GLU A 310 7.51 10.67 -9.93
CA GLU A 310 8.88 10.72 -10.49
C GLU A 310 9.90 11.30 -9.50
N GLU A 311 9.50 12.26 -8.67
CA GLU A 311 10.36 12.92 -7.67
C GLU A 311 10.37 12.22 -6.30
N LYS A 312 9.44 11.28 -6.03
CA LYS A 312 9.18 10.81 -4.66
C LYS A 312 8.57 9.41 -4.59
N ALA A 313 9.24 8.54 -3.83
CA ALA A 313 8.77 7.20 -3.51
C ALA A 313 7.37 7.19 -2.86
N GLY A 314 6.51 6.31 -3.34
CA GLY A 314 5.27 5.95 -2.69
C GLY A 314 5.51 5.13 -1.42
N ALA A 315 4.46 4.93 -0.63
CA ALA A 315 4.52 4.11 0.56
C ALA A 315 3.17 3.46 0.88
N ALA A 316 3.22 2.23 1.41
CA ALA A 316 2.09 1.58 2.05
C ALA A 316 2.50 1.08 3.42
N GLN A 317 1.66 1.31 4.43
CA GLN A 317 1.88 0.82 5.79
C GLN A 317 0.68 -0.01 6.24
N VAL A 318 0.97 -1.21 6.73
CA VAL A 318 0.03 -2.11 7.41
C VAL A 318 0.46 -2.24 8.86
N ASN A 319 -0.49 -2.11 9.77
CA ASN A 319 -0.31 -2.41 11.19
C ASN A 319 -0.98 -3.75 11.47
N THR A 320 -0.29 -4.69 12.11
CA THR A 320 -0.93 -5.87 12.72
C THR A 320 -0.78 -5.78 14.23
N THR A 321 -1.90 -5.53 14.90
CA THR A 321 -2.03 -5.46 16.35
C THR A 321 -2.45 -6.81 16.90
N VAL A 322 -1.66 -7.36 17.82
CA VAL A 322 -1.91 -8.63 18.52
C VAL A 322 -2.25 -8.34 19.98
N CYS A 323 -3.17 -9.12 20.55
CA CYS A 323 -3.55 -9.11 21.96
C CYS A 323 -3.48 -10.54 22.50
N SER A 324 -2.73 -10.75 23.58
CA SER A 324 -2.75 -11.97 24.40
C SER A 324 -3.44 -11.65 25.73
N LEU A 325 -4.40 -12.48 26.13
CA LEU A 325 -5.31 -12.22 27.26
C LEU A 325 -5.39 -13.42 28.20
N LEU A 326 -5.22 -13.17 29.49
CA LEU A 326 -5.45 -14.14 30.57
C LEU A 326 -6.60 -13.64 31.47
N LEU A 327 -7.60 -14.51 31.69
CA LEU A 327 -8.75 -14.25 32.54
C LEU A 327 -8.77 -15.20 33.75
N ASP A 328 -9.32 -14.73 34.87
CA ASP A 328 -9.69 -15.58 36.00
C ASP A 328 -11.03 -16.32 35.78
N GLY A 329 -11.44 -17.11 36.76
CA GLY A 329 -12.73 -17.81 36.76
C GLY A 329 -13.97 -16.89 36.81
N GLU A 330 -13.81 -15.61 37.15
CA GLU A 330 -14.90 -14.60 37.12
C GLU A 330 -14.96 -13.82 35.79
N GLY A 331 -13.95 -13.96 34.92
CA GLY A 331 -13.84 -13.22 33.66
C GLY A 331 -13.16 -11.85 33.78
N LYS A 332 -12.42 -11.61 34.87
CA LYS A 332 -11.58 -10.41 35.03
C LYS A 332 -10.22 -10.62 34.36
N ILE A 333 -9.64 -9.53 33.87
CA ILE A 333 -8.32 -9.53 33.24
C ILE A 333 -7.24 -9.69 34.31
N LEU A 334 -6.58 -10.85 34.33
CA LEU A 334 -5.39 -11.10 35.15
C LEU A 334 -4.12 -10.56 34.49
N SER A 335 -4.08 -10.62 33.15
CA SER A 335 -3.00 -10.05 32.35
C SER A 335 -3.50 -9.80 30.92
N VAL A 336 -3.04 -8.71 30.32
CA VAL A 336 -3.21 -8.44 28.90
C VAL A 336 -1.90 -7.88 28.35
N VAL A 337 -1.49 -8.36 27.18
CA VAL A 337 -0.29 -7.89 26.48
C VAL A 337 -0.68 -7.58 25.04
N TRP A 338 -0.39 -6.36 24.60
CA TRP A 338 -0.54 -5.94 23.21
C TRP A 338 0.81 -5.68 22.56
N ASP A 339 0.93 -6.06 21.29
CA ASP A 339 2.05 -5.68 20.43
C ASP A 339 1.54 -5.24 19.04
N VAL A 340 2.36 -4.51 18.29
CA VAL A 340 2.05 -4.05 16.93
C VAL A 340 3.24 -4.29 16.01
N GLN A 341 3.06 -5.10 14.98
CA GLN A 341 3.96 -5.10 13.83
C GLN A 341 3.55 -3.95 12.90
N GLN A 342 4.31 -2.85 12.92
CA GLN A 342 4.13 -1.71 12.01
C GLN A 342 5.02 -1.90 10.78
N SER A 343 4.50 -2.61 9.77
CA SER A 343 5.19 -2.87 8.50
C SER A 343 4.94 -1.73 7.52
N LYS A 344 6.00 -1.02 7.11
CA LYS A 344 5.96 -0.01 6.06
C LYS A 344 6.87 -0.41 4.90
N ILE A 345 6.33 -0.44 3.70
CA ILE A 345 7.07 -0.61 2.44
C ILE A 345 7.11 0.72 1.69
N GLN A 346 8.15 0.91 0.88
CA GLN A 346 8.25 2.01 -0.08
C GLN A 346 8.46 1.46 -1.48
N PHE A 347 7.80 2.07 -2.47
CA PHE A 347 7.85 1.67 -3.87
C PHE A 347 8.08 2.87 -4.79
N ASP A 348 8.70 2.66 -5.94
CA ASP A 348 8.92 3.69 -6.96
C ASP A 348 7.70 3.86 -7.87
N HIS A 349 7.82 4.73 -8.88
CA HIS A 349 6.76 4.98 -9.86
C HIS A 349 6.43 3.76 -10.76
N GLU A 350 7.30 2.74 -10.82
CA GLU A 350 7.05 1.46 -11.51
C GLU A 350 6.47 0.39 -10.54
N GLY A 351 6.16 0.78 -9.29
CA GLY A 351 5.64 -0.09 -8.25
C GLY A 351 6.70 -1.01 -7.59
N LYS A 352 8.00 -0.86 -7.93
CA LYS A 352 9.06 -1.76 -7.43
C LYS A 352 9.48 -1.36 -6.01
N PRO A 353 9.66 -2.30 -5.07
CA PRO A 353 10.10 -1.98 -3.71
C PRO A 353 11.53 -1.37 -3.69
N ILE A 354 11.68 -0.16 -3.15
CA ILE A 354 12.97 0.56 -3.15
C ILE A 354 13.77 0.36 -1.86
N ASN A 355 13.08 0.14 -0.74
CA ASN A 355 13.68 -0.10 0.58
C ASN A 355 12.80 -1.11 1.34
N LEU A 356 13.14 -2.39 1.26
CA LEU A 356 12.56 -3.41 2.13
C LEU A 356 13.41 -3.53 3.41
N PRO A 357 12.80 -3.60 4.61
CA PRO A 357 13.54 -3.87 5.84
C PRO A 357 14.01 -5.33 5.87
N GLU A 358 15.24 -5.56 6.35
CA GLU A 358 15.80 -6.91 6.51
C GLU A 358 15.07 -7.72 7.60
N GLU A 359 14.58 -7.04 8.65
CA GLU A 359 13.82 -7.64 9.76
C GLU A 359 12.50 -6.89 10.01
N LEU A 360 11.41 -7.64 10.22
CA LEU A 360 10.07 -7.11 10.47
C LEU A 360 9.70 -7.05 11.96
N LEU A 361 10.62 -6.51 12.78
CA LEU A 361 10.45 -6.43 14.24
C LEU A 361 9.15 -5.73 14.65
N THR A 362 8.53 -6.19 15.73
CA THR A 362 7.37 -5.55 16.36
C THR A 362 7.74 -4.25 17.09
N LYS A 363 6.79 -3.61 17.79
CA LYS A 363 7.11 -2.44 18.62
C LYS A 363 7.67 -2.81 19.99
N LEU A 364 7.28 -3.94 20.59
CA LEU A 364 7.95 -4.43 21.81
C LEU A 364 9.39 -4.85 21.49
N GLU A 365 9.63 -5.58 20.39
CA GLU A 365 10.98 -5.98 19.97
C GLU A 365 11.89 -4.79 19.65
N LYS A 366 11.34 -3.70 19.11
CA LYS A 366 12.07 -2.44 18.89
C LYS A 366 12.38 -1.70 20.19
N GLY A 367 11.54 -1.79 21.22
CA GLY A 367 11.74 -1.08 22.49
C GLY A 367 12.05 0.41 22.29
N GLU A 368 13.15 0.89 22.89
CA GLU A 368 13.63 2.28 22.74
C GLU A 368 13.96 2.66 21.29
N ALA A 369 14.31 1.71 20.42
CA ALA A 369 14.62 1.97 19.02
C ALA A 369 13.38 2.35 18.18
N TYR A 370 12.16 2.21 18.72
CA TYR A 370 10.95 2.76 18.10
C TYR A 370 10.94 4.30 18.14
N GLY A 371 11.53 4.91 19.17
CA GLY A 371 11.87 6.34 19.22
C GLY A 371 10.69 7.32 19.32
N MET A 372 9.52 6.87 19.81
CA MET A 372 8.33 7.70 19.99
C MET A 372 8.51 8.81 21.04
N VAL A 373 9.45 8.70 21.98
CA VAL A 373 9.78 9.76 22.97
C VAL A 373 10.01 11.12 22.30
N LYS A 374 10.55 11.14 21.08
CA LYS A 374 10.84 12.34 20.29
C LYS A 374 9.58 13.09 19.80
N VAL A 375 8.42 12.45 19.79
CA VAL A 375 7.12 12.97 19.34
C VAL A 375 6.00 12.81 20.38
N SER A 376 6.32 12.23 21.53
CA SER A 376 5.41 11.94 22.63
C SER A 376 5.25 13.16 23.52
N GLU A 377 4.06 13.76 23.57
CA GLU A 377 3.78 14.97 24.37
C GLU A 377 3.98 14.73 25.88
N ILE A 378 3.84 13.48 26.33
CA ILE A 378 4.10 13.05 27.72
C ILE A 378 5.52 12.48 27.92
N GLY A 379 6.40 12.55 26.91
CA GLY A 379 7.80 12.12 26.99
C GLY A 379 8.04 10.61 27.12
N LYS A 380 7.01 9.78 26.95
CA LYS A 380 7.06 8.31 27.07
C LYS A 380 7.19 7.58 25.73
N GLU A 381 7.93 6.47 25.71
CA GLU A 381 7.98 5.52 24.59
C GLU A 381 6.66 4.78 24.38
N TRP A 382 6.47 4.18 23.20
CA TRP A 382 5.25 3.43 22.90
C TRP A 382 5.02 2.26 23.87
N PHE A 383 6.07 1.53 24.22
CA PHE A 383 5.96 0.37 25.13
C PHE A 383 5.55 0.78 26.55
N GLU A 384 5.92 1.98 27.02
CA GLU A 384 5.48 2.49 28.32
C GLU A 384 3.99 2.87 28.30
N GLN A 385 3.48 3.39 27.18
CA GLN A 385 2.06 3.77 27.07
C GLN A 385 1.16 2.53 26.97
N ILE A 386 1.55 1.52 26.20
CA ILE A 386 0.76 0.28 26.12
C ILE A 386 0.83 -0.52 27.43
N ALA A 387 1.96 -0.49 28.16
CA ALA A 387 2.07 -1.09 29.49
C ALA A 387 1.14 -0.40 30.50
N ALA A 388 1.08 0.94 30.51
CA ALA A 388 0.13 1.67 31.36
C ALA A 388 -1.34 1.38 31.00
N PHE A 389 -1.64 1.12 29.72
CA PHE A 389 -2.97 0.70 29.29
C PHE A 389 -3.32 -0.73 29.75
N ALA A 390 -2.34 -1.65 29.77
CA ALA A 390 -2.49 -3.00 30.31
C ALA A 390 -2.63 -3.03 31.84
N GLU A 391 -1.87 -2.19 32.55
CA GLU A 391 -2.01 -1.97 33.99
C GLU A 391 -3.44 -1.47 34.32
N TYR A 392 -3.93 -0.47 33.57
CA TYR A 392 -5.32 0.00 33.71
C TYR A 392 -6.36 -1.09 33.40
N ALA A 393 -6.12 -1.96 32.41
CA ALA A 393 -7.05 -3.03 32.06
C ALA A 393 -7.10 -4.16 33.11
N THR A 394 -6.04 -4.35 33.89
CA THR A 394 -5.93 -5.43 34.88
C THR A 394 -6.95 -5.27 36.02
N GLY A 395 -7.56 -6.38 36.45
CA GLY A 395 -8.61 -6.44 37.47
C GLY A 395 -10.01 -6.00 37.01
N LYS A 396 -10.12 -5.33 35.86
CA LYS A 396 -11.40 -5.00 35.20
C LYS A 396 -11.90 -6.20 34.37
N THR A 397 -13.17 -6.19 34.02
CA THR A 397 -13.74 -7.09 33.00
C THR A 397 -13.43 -6.59 31.60
N VAL A 398 -13.52 -7.48 30.59
CA VAL A 398 -13.33 -7.11 29.18
C VAL A 398 -14.32 -6.02 28.75
N ASP A 399 -15.60 -6.14 29.12
CA ASP A 399 -16.63 -5.16 28.72
C ASP A 399 -16.38 -3.77 29.31
N GLU A 400 -15.84 -3.66 30.54
CA GLU A 400 -15.44 -2.37 31.12
C GLU A 400 -14.32 -1.71 30.31
N VAL A 401 -13.34 -2.49 29.83
CA VAL A 401 -12.23 -1.97 29.01
C VAL A 401 -12.68 -1.64 27.59
N LEU A 402 -13.59 -2.42 26.99
CA LEU A 402 -14.13 -2.15 25.65
C LEU A 402 -15.03 -0.91 25.59
N ASN A 403 -15.61 -0.46 26.71
CA ASN A 403 -16.54 0.67 26.78
C ASN A 403 -15.93 1.93 27.43
N ILE A 404 -14.60 2.04 27.52
CA ILE A 404 -13.95 3.28 27.98
C ILE A 404 -14.30 4.47 27.07
N PRO A 405 -14.45 5.69 27.63
CA PRO A 405 -14.60 6.89 26.83
C PRO A 405 -13.32 7.18 26.03
N VAL A 406 -13.48 7.63 24.79
CA VAL A 406 -12.38 7.99 23.88
C VAL A 406 -12.72 9.26 23.11
N TYR A 407 -11.69 9.99 22.66
CA TYR A 407 -11.83 11.21 21.86
C TYR A 407 -10.87 11.22 20.65
N GLU A 408 -11.21 12.03 19.64
CA GLU A 408 -10.30 12.37 18.54
C GLU A 408 -9.47 13.60 18.92
N ARG A 409 -8.15 13.42 19.07
CA ARG A 409 -7.19 14.52 19.32
C ARG A 409 -6.77 15.17 18.00
N ASP A 410 -6.49 14.34 17.00
CA ASP A 410 -6.07 14.74 15.66
C ASP A 410 -6.40 13.63 14.64
N ALA A 411 -6.24 13.91 13.35
CA ALA A 411 -6.62 13.01 12.27
C ALA A 411 -5.94 11.62 12.28
N ASN A 412 -4.82 11.45 13.01
CA ASN A 412 -4.13 10.17 13.20
C ASN A 412 -4.45 9.52 14.57
N HIS A 413 -5.08 10.26 15.49
CA HIS A 413 -5.32 9.87 16.88
C HIS A 413 -6.80 10.02 17.22
N LYS A 414 -7.63 9.15 16.61
CA LYS A 414 -9.10 9.25 16.61
C LYS A 414 -9.80 8.64 17.83
N GLN A 415 -9.09 7.80 18.59
CA GLN A 415 -9.63 7.10 19.76
C GLN A 415 -8.58 7.08 20.88
N VAL A 416 -8.17 8.26 21.34
CA VAL A 416 -7.31 8.41 22.54
C VAL A 416 -8.20 8.27 23.79
N PRO A 417 -7.79 7.58 24.87
CA PRO A 417 -8.61 7.44 26.07
C PRO A 417 -8.94 8.78 26.74
N ASP A 418 -10.22 9.00 27.08
CA ASP A 418 -10.69 10.15 27.87
C ASP A 418 -10.93 9.75 29.34
N VAL A 419 -9.95 9.04 29.92
CA VAL A 419 -9.98 8.58 31.32
C VAL A 419 -8.88 9.30 32.08
N GLU A 420 -9.20 9.98 33.19
CA GLU A 420 -8.24 10.77 33.97
C GLU A 420 -6.97 9.99 34.37
N GLU A 421 -7.14 8.73 34.77
CA GLU A 421 -6.05 7.77 35.10
C GLU A 421 -5.06 7.54 33.94
N LEU A 422 -5.52 7.72 32.70
CA LEU A 422 -4.74 7.48 31.49
C LEU A 422 -4.16 8.76 30.85
N LYS A 423 -4.67 9.96 31.19
CA LYS A 423 -4.28 11.22 30.50
C LYS A 423 -2.79 11.59 30.66
N ALA A 424 -2.14 11.12 31.72
CA ALA A 424 -0.71 11.32 31.97
C ALA A 424 0.18 10.15 31.51
N SER A 425 -0.40 9.10 30.92
CA SER A 425 0.29 7.84 30.62
C SER A 425 0.01 7.26 29.23
N VAL A 426 -1.11 7.60 28.60
CA VAL A 426 -1.54 7.09 27.28
C VAL A 426 -2.09 8.23 26.41
N THR A 427 -1.36 8.52 25.33
CA THR A 427 -1.71 9.52 24.30
C THR A 427 -1.89 8.92 22.90
N ILE A 428 -1.61 7.62 22.76
CA ILE A 428 -1.83 6.86 21.53
C ILE A 428 -3.31 6.53 21.34
N THR A 429 -3.73 6.35 20.08
CA THR A 429 -5.06 5.82 19.76
C THR A 429 -5.14 4.34 20.15
N VAL A 430 -6.26 3.92 20.78
CA VAL A 430 -6.43 2.56 21.33
C VAL A 430 -7.42 1.67 20.59
N GLY A 431 -8.04 2.15 19.51
CA GLY A 431 -9.08 1.42 18.76
C GLY A 431 -8.70 -0.02 18.38
N ASP A 432 -7.50 -0.22 17.82
CA ASP A 432 -7.03 -1.56 17.43
C ASP A 432 -6.66 -2.45 18.63
N TYR A 433 -6.28 -1.88 19.79
CA TYR A 433 -6.06 -2.64 21.03
C TYR A 433 -7.40 -3.12 21.62
N LEU A 434 -8.43 -2.27 21.62
CA LEU A 434 -9.79 -2.66 22.02
C LEU A 434 -10.37 -3.71 21.06
N ALA A 435 -10.22 -3.53 19.75
CA ALA A 435 -10.70 -4.49 18.76
C ALA A 435 -9.97 -5.84 18.80
N SER A 436 -8.68 -5.87 19.15
CA SER A 436 -7.92 -7.11 19.36
C SER A 436 -8.22 -7.76 20.72
N LEU A 437 -8.43 -6.97 21.78
CA LEU A 437 -8.90 -7.44 23.09
C LEU A 437 -10.25 -8.15 22.98
N LYS A 438 -11.20 -7.56 22.25
CA LYS A 438 -12.51 -8.20 22.01
C LYS A 438 -12.34 -9.59 21.39
N LYS A 439 -11.53 -9.71 20.33
CA LYS A 439 -11.25 -11.01 19.71
C LYS A 439 -10.53 -11.98 20.65
N ALA A 440 -9.63 -11.47 21.50
CA ALA A 440 -8.93 -12.31 22.48
C ALA A 440 -9.90 -12.89 23.51
N ALA A 441 -10.91 -12.12 23.95
CA ALA A 441 -11.97 -12.59 24.82
C ALA A 441 -12.95 -13.55 24.13
N GLU A 442 -13.33 -13.27 22.88
CA GLU A 442 -14.16 -14.17 22.05
C GLU A 442 -13.48 -15.53 21.79
N ASN A 443 -12.14 -15.55 21.76
CA ASN A 443 -11.32 -16.76 21.60
C ASN A 443 -10.88 -17.41 22.92
N ALA A 444 -11.23 -16.84 24.10
CA ALA A 444 -10.72 -17.31 25.38
C ALA A 444 -11.34 -18.66 25.79
N LYS A 445 -10.48 -19.62 26.16
CA LYS A 445 -10.85 -20.97 26.58
C LYS A 445 -10.31 -21.28 27.97
#